data_AF-A0A8I2YPC3-F1
#
_entry.id   AF-A0A8I2YPC3-F1
#
_cell.length_a   1.000
_cell.length_b   1.000
_cell.length_c   1.000
_cell.angle_alpha   90.00
_cell.angle_beta   90.00
_cell.angle_gamma   90.00
#
_symmetry.space_group_name_H-M   'P 1'
#
loop_
_entity.id
_entity.type
_entity.pdbx_description
1 polymer ?
#
loop_
_entity_poly.entity_id
_entity_poly.type
_entity_poly.pdbx_seq_one_letter_code
_entity_poly.pdbx_strand_id
1 'polypeptide(L)'
;MSTSLPPGILEALQIAPGTAPDGRTFQEVLLDLTLAHASDDGVLTNKYDLLCPRGCRSVILKRGVGQLVERSGIEMDSPGHPVDPALDPLPAPPATVQWWLVTPSPMTFENIGFSRSVVRTGDNTGNIN
;
A
#
# COMPACT_ATOMS: atom_id res chain seq x y z
N MET A 1 36.92 -10.50 -18.80
CA MET A 1 37.33 -10.32 -17.39
C MET A 1 36.30 -11.00 -16.53
N SER A 2 36.63 -12.17 -15.98
CA SER A 2 35.68 -13.02 -15.24
C SER A 2 35.74 -12.64 -13.77
N THR A 3 34.72 -11.95 -13.25
CA THR A 3 34.62 -11.62 -11.83
C THR A 3 34.24 -12.88 -11.04
N SER A 4 35.21 -13.47 -10.34
CA SER A 4 34.96 -14.58 -9.40
C SER A 4 34.18 -14.05 -8.20
N LEU A 5 32.99 -14.58 -7.96
CA LEU A 5 32.21 -14.26 -6.77
C LEU A 5 32.99 -14.71 -5.52
N PRO A 6 33.19 -13.84 -4.52
CA PRO A 6 33.88 -14.20 -3.30
C PRO A 6 33.10 -15.27 -2.52
N PRO A 7 33.79 -16.23 -1.89
CA PRO A 7 33.16 -17.27 -1.10
C PRO A 7 32.32 -16.66 0.03
N GLY A 8 31.13 -17.21 0.29
CA GLY A 8 30.22 -16.72 1.33
C GLY A 8 29.10 -15.79 0.85
N ILE A 9 29.13 -15.27 -0.38
CA ILE A 9 27.99 -14.48 -0.91
C ILE A 9 26.76 -15.37 -1.12
N LEU A 10 26.95 -16.62 -1.56
CA LEU A 10 25.84 -17.53 -1.79
C LEU A 10 25.19 -17.95 -0.45
N GLU A 11 26.01 -18.21 0.59
CA GLU A 11 25.52 -18.43 1.95
C GLU A 11 24.82 -17.18 2.54
N ALA A 12 25.34 -15.98 2.28
CA ALA A 12 24.72 -14.73 2.76
C ALA A 12 23.35 -14.46 2.10
N LEU A 13 23.17 -14.86 0.84
CA LEU A 13 21.88 -14.80 0.14
C LEU A 13 20.90 -15.88 0.62
N GLN A 14 21.41 -17.01 1.13
CA GLN A 14 20.61 -18.10 1.69
C GLN A 14 20.15 -17.85 3.14
N ILE A 15 20.55 -16.72 3.75
CA ILE A 15 19.99 -16.30 5.02
C ILE A 15 18.48 -16.09 4.80
N ALA A 16 17.72 -17.07 5.30
CA ALA A 16 16.26 -17.07 5.28
C ALA A 16 15.72 -15.70 5.72
N PRO A 17 14.58 -15.25 5.18
CA PRO A 17 13.97 -14.00 5.60
C PRO A 17 13.84 -14.03 7.12
N GLY A 18 14.63 -13.18 7.79
CA GLY A 18 14.71 -13.16 9.24
C GLY A 18 13.32 -13.07 9.83
N THR A 19 13.09 -13.79 10.93
CA THR A 19 11.83 -13.93 11.65
C THR A 19 11.02 -12.64 11.55
N ALA A 20 9.97 -12.70 10.73
CA ALA A 20 9.17 -11.53 10.43
C ALA A 20 8.53 -11.03 11.74
N PRO A 21 8.52 -9.71 12.01
CA PRO A 21 7.60 -9.19 13.02
C PRO A 21 6.19 -9.59 12.60
N ASP A 22 5.42 -10.11 13.55
CA ASP A 22 4.08 -10.62 13.38
C ASP A 22 3.15 -9.48 12.90
N GLY A 23 3.06 -9.33 11.58
CA GLY A 23 2.26 -8.30 10.94
C GLY A 23 0.80 -8.68 11.06
N ARG A 24 0.05 -7.97 11.91
CA ARG A 24 -1.40 -8.22 12.06
C ARG A 24 -2.12 -7.78 10.78
N THR A 25 -2.90 -8.68 10.21
CA THR A 25 -3.81 -8.38 9.10
C THR A 25 -4.93 -7.44 9.58
N PHE A 26 -5.24 -6.45 8.75
CA PHE A 26 -6.15 -5.33 9.05
C PHE A 26 -7.58 -5.75 9.45
N GLN A 27 -8.00 -6.97 9.10
CA GLN A 27 -9.40 -7.41 9.22
C GLN A 27 -9.87 -7.71 10.66
N GLU A 28 -8.97 -7.94 11.62
CA GLU A 28 -9.38 -8.53 12.90
C GLU A 28 -9.59 -7.53 14.06
N VAL A 29 -8.97 -6.34 14.06
CA VAL A 29 -9.06 -5.42 15.22
C VAL A 29 -8.95 -3.92 14.87
N LEU A 30 -9.84 -3.40 14.03
CA LEU A 30 -9.79 -2.01 13.56
C LEU A 30 -9.70 -0.94 14.68
N LEU A 31 -10.49 -1.09 15.76
CA LEU A 31 -10.44 -0.12 16.87
C LEU A 31 -9.10 -0.14 17.60
N ASP A 32 -8.42 -1.28 17.71
CA ASP A 32 -7.10 -1.35 18.36
C ASP A 32 -5.97 -0.87 17.44
N LEU A 33 -6.25 -0.71 16.13
CA LEU A 33 -5.30 -0.20 15.14
C LEU A 33 -5.36 1.33 14.98
N THR A 34 -6.26 2.01 15.71
CA THR A 34 -6.48 3.46 15.59
C THR A 34 -6.16 4.23 16.86
N LEU A 35 -5.89 5.53 16.68
CA LEU A 35 -5.69 6.55 17.70
C LEU A 35 -6.60 7.74 17.41
N ALA A 36 -7.09 8.45 18.42
CA ALA A 36 -7.67 9.77 18.18
C ALA A 36 -6.58 10.73 17.65
N HIS A 37 -6.94 11.55 16.66
CA HIS A 37 -6.06 12.61 16.17
C HIS A 37 -5.87 13.67 17.26
N ALA A 38 -4.67 14.25 17.35
CA ALA A 38 -4.33 15.16 18.45
C ALA A 38 -5.09 16.49 18.41
N SER A 39 -5.52 16.91 17.22
CA SER A 39 -6.07 18.25 16.96
C SER A 39 -7.54 18.26 16.54
N ASP A 40 -8.04 17.13 16.01
CA ASP A 40 -9.37 17.04 15.41
C ASP A 40 -10.20 15.96 16.12
N ASP A 41 -11.24 16.41 16.81
CA ASP A 41 -12.18 15.52 17.48
C ASP A 41 -12.92 14.65 16.46
N GLY A 42 -12.93 13.33 16.71
CA GLY A 42 -13.61 12.34 15.85
C GLY A 42 -12.78 11.82 14.67
N VAL A 43 -11.57 12.33 14.45
CA VAL A 43 -10.65 11.77 13.45
C VAL A 43 -9.83 10.64 14.06
N LEU A 44 -9.86 9.48 13.44
CA LEU A 44 -9.03 8.33 13.80
C LEU A 44 -7.81 8.25 12.89
N THR A 45 -6.64 7.98 13.46
CA THR A 45 -5.37 7.82 12.73
C THR A 45 -4.71 6.48 13.02
N ASN A 46 -3.79 6.05 12.17
CA ASN A 46 -3.10 4.76 12.35
C ASN A 46 -2.21 4.74 13.60
N LYS A 47 -2.40 3.75 14.48
CA LYS A 47 -1.60 3.57 15.70
C LYS A 47 -0.19 3.09 15.46
N TYR A 48 0.01 2.32 14.40
CA TYR A 48 1.26 1.66 14.07
C TYR A 48 1.81 2.14 12.73
N ASP A 49 3.12 1.97 12.54
CA ASP A 49 3.74 2.14 11.22
C ASP A 49 3.20 1.05 10.27
N LEU A 50 2.80 1.45 9.07
CA LEU A 50 2.28 0.55 8.04
C LEU A 50 3.45 0.05 7.19
N LEU A 51 3.56 -1.27 7.07
CA LEU A 51 4.65 -1.94 6.35
C LEU A 51 4.14 -2.62 5.08
N CYS A 52 5.04 -2.74 4.11
CA CYS A 52 4.89 -3.59 2.94
C CYS A 52 4.62 -5.06 3.34
N PRO A 53 3.46 -5.63 2.96
CA PRO A 53 3.11 -7.01 3.36
C PRO A 53 3.93 -8.07 2.62
N ARG A 54 4.57 -7.72 1.50
CA ARG A 54 5.38 -8.64 0.67
C ARG A 54 6.72 -9.06 1.30
N GLY A 55 6.86 -8.95 2.62
CA GLY A 55 8.09 -9.27 3.35
C GLY A 55 9.26 -8.30 3.11
N CYS A 56 9.06 -7.27 2.28
CA CYS A 56 10.10 -6.30 1.95
C CYS A 56 10.45 -5.36 3.13
N ARG A 57 9.62 -5.35 4.18
CA ARG A 57 9.78 -4.54 5.42
C ARG A 57 9.93 -3.03 5.18
N SER A 58 9.60 -2.57 3.98
CA SER A 58 9.57 -1.15 3.66
C SER A 58 8.44 -0.46 4.44
N VAL A 59 8.77 0.62 5.13
CA VAL A 59 7.79 1.46 5.84
C VAL A 59 7.06 2.28 4.79
N ILE A 60 5.75 2.12 4.69
CA ILE A 60 4.89 2.87 3.76
C ILE A 60 4.44 4.17 4.44
N LEU A 61 3.92 4.08 5.66
CA LEU A 61 3.41 5.23 6.44
C LEU A 61 3.84 5.11 7.91
N LYS A 62 4.20 6.24 8.51
CA LYS A 62 4.45 6.34 9.96
C LYS A 62 3.15 6.39 10.75
N ARG A 63 3.21 6.02 12.03
CA ARG A 63 2.11 6.19 12.99
C ARG A 63 1.56 7.62 12.95
N GLY A 64 0.24 7.76 13.05
CA GLY A 64 -0.48 9.04 13.14
C GLY A 64 -0.63 9.80 11.83
N VAL A 65 -0.15 9.27 10.71
CA VAL A 65 -0.18 9.96 9.41
C VAL A 65 -1.47 9.68 8.64
N GLY A 66 -1.87 8.42 8.54
CA GLY A 66 -3.06 8.01 7.80
C GLY A 66 -4.31 8.24 8.63
N GLN A 67 -5.29 8.96 8.08
CA GLN A 67 -6.61 9.12 8.67
C GLN A 67 -7.54 7.98 8.20
N LEU A 68 -8.26 7.35 9.12
CA LEU A 68 -9.20 6.30 8.79
C LEU A 68 -10.48 6.90 8.24
N VAL A 69 -10.83 6.56 7.00
CA VAL A 69 -12.08 6.99 6.34
C VAL A 69 -12.79 5.82 5.69
N GLU A 70 -14.12 5.85 5.66
CA GLU A 70 -14.91 4.89 4.89
C GLU A 70 -15.28 5.51 3.53
N ARG A 71 -14.96 4.82 2.44
CA ARG A 71 -15.27 5.25 1.07
C ARG A 71 -15.64 4.07 0.18
N SER A 72 -16.11 4.37 -1.04
CA SER A 72 -16.46 3.36 -2.04
C SER A 72 -15.34 2.34 -2.23
N GLY A 73 -15.68 1.05 -2.23
CA GLY A 73 -14.77 0.03 -2.70
C GLY A 73 -14.56 0.18 -4.20
N ILE A 74 -13.30 0.18 -4.63
CA ILE A 74 -12.93 0.34 -6.04
C ILE A 74 -12.32 -0.98 -6.49
N GLU A 75 -12.71 -1.42 -7.69
CA GLU A 75 -12.10 -2.58 -8.34
C GLU A 75 -10.65 -2.23 -8.69
N MET A 76 -9.71 -2.97 -8.10
CA MET A 76 -8.28 -2.70 -8.28
C MET A 76 -7.74 -3.26 -9.59
N ASP A 77 -8.39 -4.31 -10.12
CA ASP A 77 -8.04 -4.87 -11.42
C ASP A 77 -8.52 -3.94 -12.53
N SER A 78 -7.59 -3.51 -13.38
CA SER A 78 -7.92 -2.64 -14.49
C SER A 78 -8.68 -3.44 -15.56
N PRO A 79 -9.84 -2.97 -16.05
CA PRO A 79 -10.56 -3.66 -17.10
C PRO A 79 -9.69 -3.77 -18.36
N GLY A 80 -9.34 -5.00 -18.74
CA GLY A 80 -8.48 -5.29 -19.89
C GLY A 80 -7.00 -5.51 -19.60
N HIS A 81 -6.55 -5.48 -18.33
CA HIS A 81 -5.23 -5.98 -17.98
C HIS A 81 -5.27 -7.51 -17.86
N PRO A 82 -4.38 -8.26 -18.53
CA PRO A 82 -4.33 -9.71 -18.38
C PRO A 82 -4.01 -10.05 -16.91
N VAL A 83 -4.97 -10.66 -16.24
CA VAL A 83 -4.76 -11.26 -14.92
C VAL A 83 -3.76 -12.40 -15.11
N ASP A 84 -2.71 -12.42 -14.30
CA ASP A 84 -1.76 -13.52 -14.31
C ASP A 84 -2.50 -14.82 -13.99
N PRO A 85 -2.51 -15.84 -14.87
CA PRO A 85 -3.23 -17.09 -14.63
C PRO A 85 -2.73 -17.87 -13.43
N ALA A 86 -1.56 -17.52 -12.87
CA ALA A 86 -1.02 -18.10 -11.63
C ALA A 86 -1.58 -17.44 -10.35
N LEU A 87 -2.37 -16.37 -10.46
CA LEU A 87 -2.97 -15.65 -9.32
C LEU A 87 -4.49 -15.74 -9.38
N ASP A 88 -5.11 -16.05 -8.25
CA ASP A 88 -6.56 -16.00 -8.13
C ASP A 88 -7.05 -14.56 -8.32
N PRO A 89 -8.16 -14.35 -9.05
CA PRO A 89 -8.73 -13.02 -9.24
C PRO A 89 -9.17 -12.44 -7.89
N LEU A 90 -9.01 -11.12 -7.75
CA LEU A 90 -9.44 -10.44 -6.54
C LEU A 90 -10.98 -10.55 -6.39
N PRO A 91 -11.49 -10.72 -5.16
CA PRO A 91 -12.93 -10.74 -4.93
C PRO A 91 -13.52 -9.37 -5.30
N ALA A 92 -14.78 -9.38 -5.74
CA ALA A 92 -15.51 -8.15 -6.00
C ALA A 92 -15.49 -7.25 -4.75
N PRO A 93 -15.11 -5.97 -4.89
CA PRO A 93 -15.01 -5.08 -3.75
C PRO A 93 -16.39 -4.83 -3.12
N PRO A 94 -16.48 -4.70 -1.79
CA PRO A 94 -17.71 -4.28 -1.14
C PRO A 94 -18.10 -2.84 -1.55
N ALA A 95 -19.36 -2.47 -1.33
CA ALA A 95 -19.85 -1.13 -1.64
C ALA A 95 -19.01 -0.03 -0.96
N THR A 96 -18.62 -0.27 0.30
CA THR A 96 -17.71 0.59 1.05
C THR A 96 -16.59 -0.23 1.70
N VAL A 97 -15.43 0.39 1.84
CA VAL A 97 -14.28 -0.14 2.55
C VAL A 97 -13.54 1.00 3.26
N GLN A 98 -12.76 0.64 4.26
CA GLN A 98 -11.98 1.58 5.04
C GLN A 98 -10.60 1.81 4.39
N TRP A 99 -10.22 3.07 4.33
CA TRP A 99 -8.99 3.54 3.70
C TRP A 99 -8.19 4.39 4.68
N TRP A 100 -6.86 4.32 4.55
CA TRP A 100 -5.96 5.31 5.13
C TRP A 100 -5.84 6.49 4.17
N LEU A 101 -6.54 7.57 4.49
CA LEU A 101 -6.43 8.84 3.78
C LEU A 101 -5.12 9.53 4.18
N VAL A 102 -4.29 9.84 3.18
CA VAL A 102 -3.03 10.56 3.35
C VAL A 102 -3.19 11.97 2.81
N THR A 103 -3.06 12.95 3.69
CA THR A 103 -3.16 14.38 3.39
C THR A 103 -2.07 15.15 4.15
N PRO A 104 -1.72 16.37 3.71
CA PRO A 104 -2.18 17.06 2.50
C PRO A 104 -1.43 16.61 1.23
N SER A 105 -0.37 15.81 1.35
CA SER A 105 0.54 15.52 0.25
C SER A 105 0.99 14.05 0.22
N PRO A 106 1.27 13.48 -0.96
CA PRO A 106 1.93 12.19 -1.08
C PRO A 106 3.37 12.17 -0.52
N MET A 107 3.96 13.33 -0.23
CA MET A 107 5.29 13.41 0.37
C MET A 107 5.33 12.91 1.83
N THR A 108 4.17 12.63 2.43
CA THR A 108 4.09 12.04 3.78
C THR A 108 4.27 10.52 3.78
N PHE A 109 4.33 9.88 2.60
CA PHE A 109 4.74 8.48 2.50
C PHE A 109 6.26 8.36 2.71
N GLU A 110 6.66 7.34 3.46
CA GLU A 110 8.09 7.02 3.65
C GLU A 110 8.64 6.29 2.43
N ASN A 111 7.90 5.31 1.92
CA ASN A 111 8.24 4.56 0.70
C ASN A 111 6.97 4.19 -0.05
N ILE A 112 6.76 4.81 -1.21
CA ILE A 112 5.63 4.50 -2.09
C ILE A 112 6.06 4.61 -3.55
N GLY A 113 5.52 3.72 -4.38
CA GLY A 113 5.67 3.78 -5.84
C GLY A 113 4.35 4.20 -6.47
N PHE A 114 4.40 5.15 -7.40
CA PHE A 114 3.25 5.52 -8.21
C PHE A 114 3.36 4.87 -9.59
N SER A 115 2.28 4.24 -10.04
CA SER A 115 2.18 3.77 -11.41
C SER A 115 1.99 4.94 -12.38
N ARG A 116 2.10 4.67 -13.68
CA ARG A 116 1.73 5.66 -14.70
C ARG A 116 0.24 5.99 -14.59
N SER A 117 -0.09 7.25 -14.83
CA SER A 117 -1.47 7.70 -14.89
C SER A 117 -2.20 7.02 -16.04
N VAL A 118 -3.40 6.50 -15.75
CA VAL A 118 -4.31 6.00 -16.79
C VAL A 118 -5.09 7.21 -17.33
N VAL A 119 -4.73 7.68 -18.53
CA VAL A 119 -5.53 8.69 -19.22
C VAL A 119 -6.81 8.01 -19.70
N ARG A 120 -7.97 8.40 -19.17
CA ARG A 120 -9.25 7.98 -19.75
C ARG A 120 -9.33 8.58 -21.15
N THR A 121 -9.34 7.73 -22.16
CA THR A 121 -9.52 8.10 -23.56
C THR A 121 -10.93 8.67 -23.73
N GLY A 122 -11.09 9.96 -23.47
CA GLY A 122 -12.38 10.67 -23.43
C GLY A 122 -12.24 12.18 -23.18
N ASP A 123 -11.15 12.62 -22.54
CA ASP A 123 -10.86 14.04 -22.35
C ASP A 123 -10.14 14.62 -23.59
N ASN A 124 -10.85 14.71 -24.71
CA ASN A 124 -10.39 15.41 -25.90
C ASN A 124 -11.41 16.47 -26.32
N THR A 125 -11.50 17.55 -25.55
CA THR A 125 -12.09 18.82 -25.99
C THR A 125 -11.18 19.97 -25.54
N GLY A 126 -10.07 20.12 -26.27
CA GLY A 126 -9.44 21.42 -26.41
C GLY A 126 -10.42 22.37 -27.09
N ASN A 127 -11.08 23.20 -26.29
CA ASN A 127 -11.84 24.34 -26.78
C ASN A 127 -10.90 25.56 -26.70
N ILE A 128 -10.26 25.89 -27.83
CA ILE A 128 -9.55 27.16 -28.00
C ILE A 128 -10.54 28.07 -28.75
N ASN A 129 -11.07 29.06 -28.04
CA ASN A 129 -11.65 30.25 -28.67
C ASN A 129 -10.53 31.07 -29.32
#